data_AF-A0A9D1SFC0-F1
#
_entry.id   AF-A0A9D1SFC0-F1
#
_cell.length_a   1.000
_cell.length_b   1.000
_cell.length_c   1.000
_cell.angle_alpha   90.00
_cell.angle_beta   90.00
_cell.angle_gamma   90.00
#
_symmetry.space_group_name_H-M   'P 1'
#
loop_
_entity.id
_entity.type
_entity.pdbx_description
1 polymer ?
#
loop_
_entity_poly.entity_id
_entity_poly.type
_entity_poly.pdbx_seq_one_letter_code
_entity_poly.pdbx_strand_id
1 'polypeptide(L)'
;MKLLRTVLIISALSASAVFAAAYTALSDDGGKEKCIVFLSGFGWRTDGEPSSEDTVNIPPVFDEVYKSYNKIQLEAGLDLTPYAGKSGTRYTFTVTNYPTDVGEPVYADVIVIDGEPVAGDIMTVSIRGFMHSLAKNAPAS
;
A
#
# COMPACT_ATOMS: atom_id res chain seq x y z
N MET A 1 38.74 -0.91 -56.55
CA MET A 1 39.01 -1.56 -55.23
C MET A 1 38.06 -0.92 -54.21
N LYS A 2 37.28 -1.60 -53.36
CA LYS A 2 37.65 -2.40 -52.15
C LYS A 2 38.63 -1.60 -51.24
N LEU A 3 38.51 -1.34 -49.93
CA LEU A 3 37.69 -1.71 -48.74
C LEU A 3 37.98 -0.61 -47.65
N LEU A 4 37.41 -0.48 -46.43
CA LEU A 4 36.12 -0.81 -45.75
C LEU A 4 36.23 -0.37 -44.26
N ARG A 5 35.11 -0.03 -43.56
CA ARG A 5 34.96 0.31 -42.09
C ARG A 5 35.28 1.79 -41.72
N THR A 6 34.67 2.39 -40.68
CA THR A 6 34.13 1.83 -39.41
C THR A 6 32.78 2.46 -38.98
N VAL A 7 31.94 1.66 -38.30
CA VAL A 7 30.72 2.11 -37.59
C VAL A 7 30.97 2.06 -36.09
N LEU A 8 30.50 3.08 -35.36
CA LEU A 8 30.19 2.95 -33.93
C LEU A 8 28.83 3.61 -33.66
N ILE A 9 27.80 2.80 -33.49
CA ILE A 9 26.51 3.23 -32.97
C ILE A 9 26.53 2.95 -31.47
N ILE A 10 26.40 3.99 -30.65
CA ILE A 10 26.00 3.82 -29.25
C ILE A 10 24.51 4.10 -29.18
N SER A 11 23.80 3.12 -28.62
CA SER A 11 22.35 2.93 -28.66
C SER A 11 21.54 4.06 -28.03
N ALA A 12 20.31 4.22 -28.53
CA ALA A 12 19.30 5.08 -27.92
C ALA A 12 19.06 4.70 -26.44
N LEU A 13 19.23 5.67 -25.55
CA LEU A 13 18.69 5.59 -24.20
C LEU A 13 17.19 5.89 -24.31
N SER A 14 16.35 4.87 -24.13
CA SER A 14 14.90 4.97 -24.37
C SER A 14 14.26 6.06 -23.52
N ALA A 15 13.48 6.95 -24.15
CA ALA A 15 12.75 8.04 -23.49
C ALA A 15 11.78 7.57 -22.38
N SER A 16 11.49 6.27 -22.33
CA SER A 16 10.69 5.58 -21.31
C SER A 16 11.09 5.89 -19.86
N ALA A 17 12.38 6.05 -19.55
CA ALA A 17 12.82 6.32 -18.18
C ALA A 17 12.46 7.75 -17.70
N VAL A 18 12.54 8.73 -18.59
CA VAL A 18 12.18 10.13 -18.29
C VAL A 18 10.66 10.28 -18.21
N PHE A 19 9.92 9.56 -19.06
CA PHE A 19 8.46 9.55 -19.02
C PHE A 19 7.91 8.85 -17.77
N ALA A 20 8.53 7.74 -17.32
CA ALA A 20 8.12 7.07 -16.08
C ALA A 20 8.26 8.00 -14.86
N ALA A 21 9.41 8.64 -14.68
CA ALA A 21 9.65 9.57 -13.57
C ALA A 21 8.71 10.79 -13.59
N ALA A 22 8.33 11.29 -14.77
CA ALA A 22 7.36 12.38 -14.90
C ALA A 22 5.91 11.91 -14.68
N TYR A 23 5.55 10.69 -15.11
CA TYR A 23 4.20 10.16 -14.94
C TYR A 23 3.88 9.90 -13.45
N THR A 24 4.83 9.34 -12.69
CA THR A 24 4.69 9.17 -11.23
C THR A 24 4.61 10.50 -10.48
N ALA A 25 5.08 11.61 -11.06
CA ALA A 25 5.07 12.94 -10.45
C ALA A 25 3.88 13.82 -10.85
N LEU A 26 3.03 13.37 -11.79
CA LEU A 26 1.93 14.15 -12.36
C LEU A 26 0.54 13.53 -12.16
N SER A 27 0.48 12.30 -11.66
CA SER A 27 -0.76 11.61 -11.31
C SER A 27 -0.96 11.61 -9.78
N ASP A 28 -2.05 12.23 -9.32
CA ASP A 28 -2.54 12.15 -7.93
C ASP A 28 -2.93 10.69 -7.53
N ASP A 29 -2.96 9.81 -8.53
CA ASP A 29 -3.22 8.37 -8.50
C ASP A 29 -2.09 7.57 -7.79
N GLY A 30 -0.86 8.09 -7.75
CA GLY A 30 0.34 7.35 -7.33
C GLY A 30 0.35 6.78 -5.90
N GLY A 31 -0.65 7.13 -5.08
CA GLY A 31 -0.93 6.45 -3.83
C GLY A 31 -1.34 4.98 -4.03
N LYS A 32 -2.19 4.67 -5.01
CA LYS A 32 -2.76 3.32 -5.17
C LYS A 32 -1.74 2.29 -5.65
N GLU A 33 -0.87 2.62 -6.61
CA GLU A 33 0.18 1.68 -7.04
C GLU A 33 1.15 1.39 -5.90
N LYS A 34 1.47 2.41 -5.07
CA LYS A 34 2.27 2.22 -3.86
C LYS A 34 1.56 1.32 -2.85
N CYS A 35 0.24 1.45 -2.65
CA CYS A 35 -0.52 0.52 -1.81
C CYS A 35 -0.40 -0.93 -2.27
N ILE A 36 -0.50 -1.21 -3.58
CA ILE A 36 -0.38 -2.56 -4.12
C ILE A 36 1.03 -3.13 -3.89
N VAL A 37 2.07 -2.32 -4.09
CA VAL A 37 3.47 -2.71 -3.81
C VAL A 37 3.69 -2.93 -2.31
N PHE A 38 3.14 -2.07 -1.46
CA PHE A 38 3.22 -2.15 0.00
C PHE A 38 2.56 -3.43 0.53
N LEU A 39 1.31 -3.71 0.14
CA LEU A 39 0.60 -4.94 0.48
C LEU A 39 1.33 -6.20 -0.02
N SER A 40 1.92 -6.13 -1.22
CA SER A 40 2.75 -7.20 -1.77
C SER A 40 4.02 -7.45 -0.95
N GLY A 41 4.59 -6.42 -0.32
CA GLY A 41 5.70 -6.53 0.63
C GLY A 41 5.35 -7.34 1.89
N PHE A 42 4.10 -7.26 2.34
CA PHE A 42 3.54 -8.12 3.39
C PHE A 42 3.00 -9.47 2.86
N GLY A 43 3.15 -9.74 1.56
CA GLY A 43 2.71 -10.97 0.89
C GLY A 43 1.22 -11.06 0.59
N TRP A 44 0.46 -9.97 0.79
CA TRP A 44 -0.95 -9.88 0.39
C TRP A 44 -1.07 -9.65 -1.12
N ARG A 45 -2.16 -10.14 -1.70
CA ARG A 45 -2.52 -9.90 -3.11
C ARG A 45 -3.93 -9.35 -3.16
N THR A 46 -4.16 -8.43 -4.08
CA THR A 46 -5.45 -7.80 -4.28
C THR A 46 -6.02 -8.10 -5.68
N ASP A 47 -7.21 -7.59 -5.95
CA ASP A 47 -7.82 -7.50 -7.28
C ASP A 47 -7.20 -6.39 -8.17
N GLY A 48 -6.45 -5.47 -7.56
CA GLY A 48 -5.60 -4.50 -8.25
C GLY A 48 -6.16 -3.07 -8.35
N GLU A 49 -7.39 -2.84 -7.92
CA GLU A 49 -8.03 -1.52 -7.86
C GLU A 49 -8.69 -1.34 -6.48
N PRO A 50 -8.69 -0.12 -5.90
CA PRO A 50 -9.37 0.12 -4.63
C PRO A 50 -10.90 0.08 -4.83
N SER A 51 -11.57 -0.67 -3.95
CA SER A 51 -13.04 -0.67 -3.81
C SER A 51 -13.59 0.55 -3.07
N SER A 52 -12.74 1.26 -2.34
CA SER A 52 -13.08 2.52 -1.65
C SER A 52 -11.85 3.39 -1.44
N GLU A 53 -12.07 4.71 -1.41
CA GLU A 53 -11.10 5.75 -1.11
C GLU A 53 -11.74 6.77 -0.16
N ASP A 54 -11.26 6.82 1.08
CA ASP A 54 -11.82 7.67 2.14
C ASP A 54 -10.76 8.61 2.72
N THR A 55 -11.14 9.85 3.06
CA THR A 55 -10.27 10.70 3.88
C THR A 55 -10.20 10.17 5.31
N VAL A 56 -9.00 9.88 5.80
CA VAL A 56 -8.73 9.50 7.19
C VAL A 56 -8.00 10.62 7.92
N ASN A 57 -8.38 10.86 9.17
CA ASN A 57 -7.74 11.83 10.06
C ASN A 57 -7.13 11.09 11.25
N ILE A 58 -5.82 11.14 11.38
CA ILE A 58 -5.11 10.59 12.53
C ILE A 58 -5.23 11.61 13.67
N PRO A 59 -5.75 11.25 14.86
CA PRO A 59 -5.96 12.22 15.92
C PRO A 59 -4.62 12.75 16.46
N PRO A 60 -4.57 14.02 16.91
CA PRO A 60 -3.35 14.61 17.48
C PRO A 60 -2.98 14.00 18.85
N VAL A 61 -3.91 13.29 19.50
CA VAL A 61 -3.71 12.57 20.75
C VAL A 61 -4.40 11.21 20.63
N PHE A 62 -3.68 10.12 20.87
CA PHE A 62 -4.25 8.78 20.75
C PHE A 62 -4.99 8.41 22.05
N ASP A 63 -6.30 8.22 21.93
CA ASP A 63 -7.14 7.61 22.96
C ASP A 63 -6.90 6.08 23.02
N GLU A 64 -7.73 5.34 23.77
CA GLU A 64 -7.60 3.88 23.87
C GLU A 64 -7.91 3.16 22.55
N VAL A 65 -8.79 3.74 21.71
CA VAL A 65 -9.14 3.18 20.39
C VAL A 65 -7.95 3.30 19.45
N TYR A 66 -7.37 4.50 19.30
CA TYR A 66 -6.22 4.72 18.43
C TYR A 66 -4.92 4.09 18.96
N LYS A 67 -4.75 3.95 20.28
CA LYS A 67 -3.68 3.12 20.86
C LYS A 67 -3.83 1.64 20.48
N SER A 68 -5.05 1.12 20.54
CA SER A 68 -5.34 -0.27 20.16
C SER A 68 -5.14 -0.51 18.67
N TYR A 69 -5.58 0.43 17.82
CA TYR A 69 -5.33 0.38 16.38
C TYR A 69 -3.83 0.49 16.06
N ASN A 70 -3.09 1.41 16.70
CA ASN A 70 -1.65 1.52 16.48
C ASN A 70 -0.86 0.28 16.95
N LYS A 71 -1.37 -0.47 17.95
CA LYS A 71 -0.76 -1.75 18.33
C LYS A 71 -0.76 -2.75 17.16
N ILE A 72 -1.86 -2.81 16.39
CA ILE A 72 -1.98 -3.64 15.19
C ILE A 72 -0.96 -3.21 14.11
N GLN A 73 -0.69 -1.91 14.01
CA GLN A 73 0.34 -1.37 13.11
C GLN A 73 1.76 -1.75 13.56
N LEU A 74 2.05 -1.65 14.86
CA LEU A 74 3.32 -2.03 15.47
C LEU A 74 3.66 -3.52 15.28
N GLU A 75 2.65 -4.39 15.23
CA GLU A 75 2.81 -5.82 14.90
C GLU A 75 3.32 -6.05 13.46
N ALA A 76 3.10 -5.11 12.54
CA ALA A 76 3.66 -5.08 11.19
C ALA A 76 4.99 -4.29 11.08
N GLY A 77 5.52 -3.76 12.19
CA GLY A 77 6.68 -2.86 12.19
C GLY A 77 6.38 -1.45 11.68
N LEU A 78 5.09 -1.06 11.68
CA LEU A 78 4.59 0.27 11.29
C LEU A 78 4.25 1.07 12.56
N ASP A 79 4.16 2.39 12.47
CA ASP A 79 3.76 3.25 13.61
C ASP A 79 3.05 4.50 13.11
N LEU A 80 1.82 4.73 13.58
CA LEU A 80 1.03 5.93 13.31
C LEU A 80 1.39 7.13 14.20
N THR A 81 2.15 6.93 15.29
CA THR A 81 2.51 8.00 16.23
C THR A 81 3.20 9.20 15.57
N PRO A 82 4.15 9.04 14.61
CA PRO A 82 4.76 10.16 13.87
C PRO A 82 3.78 10.93 12.96
N TYR A 83 2.60 10.38 12.73
CA TYR A 83 1.56 10.93 11.86
C TYR A 83 0.37 11.50 12.66
N ALA A 84 0.48 11.58 13.99
CA ALA A 84 -0.55 12.17 14.85
C ALA A 84 -0.92 13.60 14.42
N GLY A 85 -2.22 13.85 14.22
CA GLY A 85 -2.75 15.14 13.75
C GLY A 85 -2.66 15.36 12.24
N LYS A 86 -2.15 14.40 11.45
CA LYS A 86 -2.18 14.46 9.98
C LYS A 86 -3.46 13.86 9.41
N SER A 87 -3.79 14.27 8.19
CA SER A 87 -4.80 13.66 7.34
C SER A 87 -4.15 12.86 6.22
N GLY A 88 -4.88 11.89 5.66
CA GLY A 88 -4.46 11.08 4.52
C GLY A 88 -5.64 10.45 3.80
N THR A 89 -5.34 9.59 2.84
CA THR A 89 -6.31 8.77 2.11
C THR A 89 -6.19 7.32 2.56
N ARG A 90 -7.30 6.69 2.90
CA ARG A 90 -7.40 5.25 3.12
C ARG A 90 -7.92 4.60 1.85
N TYR A 91 -7.14 3.69 1.29
CA TYR A 91 -7.51 2.86 0.14
C TYR A 91 -7.90 1.46 0.63
N THR A 92 -9.09 0.98 0.27
CA THR A 92 -9.60 -0.37 0.62
C THR A 92 -9.58 -1.27 -0.60
N PHE A 93 -8.87 -2.40 -0.55
CA PHE A 93 -8.74 -3.37 -1.66
C PHE A 93 -9.34 -4.73 -1.31
N THR A 94 -9.85 -5.49 -2.29
CA THR A 94 -10.28 -6.88 -2.06
C THR A 94 -9.07 -7.80 -1.98
N VAL A 95 -8.95 -8.62 -0.94
CA VAL A 95 -7.83 -9.58 -0.77
C VAL A 95 -8.13 -10.88 -1.51
N THR A 96 -7.22 -11.29 -2.41
CA THR A 96 -7.37 -12.47 -3.27
C THR A 96 -6.58 -13.70 -2.79
N ASN A 97 -5.82 -13.58 -1.68
CA ASN A 97 -5.00 -14.67 -1.14
C ASN A 97 -5.09 -14.84 0.39
N TYR A 98 -6.27 -14.61 0.97
CA TYR A 98 -6.51 -14.91 2.38
C TYR A 98 -6.49 -16.44 2.61
N PRO A 99 -5.81 -16.96 3.65
CA PRO A 99 -5.45 -18.38 3.73
C PRO A 99 -6.59 -19.33 4.15
N THR A 100 -7.72 -18.79 4.61
CA THR A 100 -8.86 -19.54 5.13
C THR A 100 -10.15 -18.96 4.55
N ASP A 101 -11.11 -19.82 4.18
CA ASP A 101 -12.45 -19.34 3.85
C ASP A 101 -13.17 -18.89 5.12
N VAL A 102 -13.51 -17.61 5.20
CA VAL A 102 -14.25 -16.99 6.32
C VAL A 102 -15.72 -16.76 5.99
N GLY A 103 -16.19 -17.20 4.82
CA GLY A 103 -17.59 -17.08 4.38
C GLY A 103 -18.01 -15.70 3.86
N GLU A 104 -17.08 -14.74 3.80
CA GLU A 104 -17.30 -13.38 3.30
C GLU A 104 -16.03 -12.78 2.67
N PRO A 105 -16.14 -11.70 1.86
CA PRO A 105 -14.96 -11.02 1.30
C PRO A 105 -14.05 -10.44 2.39
N VAL A 106 -12.74 -10.66 2.23
CA VAL A 106 -11.70 -10.05 3.06
C VAL A 106 -11.10 -8.86 2.30
N TYR A 107 -10.83 -7.79 3.03
CA TYR A 107 -10.29 -6.55 2.51
C TYR A 107 -8.94 -6.21 3.15
N ALA A 108 -8.17 -5.37 2.47
CA ALA A 108 -6.96 -4.75 3.00
C ALA A 108 -7.11 -3.23 2.92
N ASP A 109 -7.05 -2.57 4.06
CA ASP A 109 -6.99 -1.11 4.16
C ASP A 109 -5.52 -0.67 4.16
N VAL A 110 -5.21 0.39 3.42
CA VAL A 110 -3.89 1.06 3.44
C VAL A 110 -4.09 2.55 3.61
N ILE A 111 -3.47 3.13 4.64
CA ILE A 111 -3.45 4.56 4.88
C ILE A 111 -2.22 5.16 4.20
N VAL A 112 -2.45 6.14 3.32
CA VAL A 112 -1.45 6.92 2.61
C VAL A 112 -1.45 8.35 3.14
N ILE A 113 -0.28 8.84 3.57
CA ILE A 113 -0.08 10.22 4.05
C ILE A 113 1.12 10.80 3.31
N ASP A 114 1.00 12.05 2.84
CA ASP A 114 2.02 12.74 2.04
C ASP A 114 2.50 11.94 0.80
N GLY A 115 1.61 11.09 0.25
CA GLY A 115 1.88 10.25 -0.91
C GLY A 115 2.64 8.95 -0.62
N GLU A 116 2.85 8.57 0.64
CA GLU A 116 3.46 7.29 1.04
C GLU A 116 2.51 6.42 1.87
N PRO A 117 2.45 5.09 1.69
CA PRO A 117 1.80 4.17 2.62
C PRO A 117 2.48 4.17 4.00
N VAL A 118 1.70 4.33 5.07
CA VAL A 118 2.22 4.47 6.44
C VAL A 118 1.64 3.45 7.43
N ALA A 119 0.47 2.90 7.12
CA ALA A 119 -0.26 1.95 7.95
C ALA A 119 -1.21 1.12 7.08
N GLY A 120 -1.72 0.02 7.62
CA GLY A 120 -2.79 -0.76 7.02
C GLY A 120 -3.18 -1.98 7.85
N ASP A 121 -4.25 -2.65 7.46
CA ASP A 121 -4.78 -3.82 8.17
C ASP A 121 -5.57 -4.73 7.22
N ILE A 122 -5.86 -5.94 7.68
CA ILE A 122 -6.72 -6.91 6.98
C ILE A 122 -8.00 -7.07 7.77
N MET A 123 -9.14 -6.89 7.11
CA MET A 123 -10.44 -6.84 7.78
C MET A 123 -11.61 -7.39 6.95
N THR A 124 -12.74 -7.60 7.62
CA THR A 124 -14.05 -7.95 7.04
C THR A 124 -15.11 -6.95 7.51
N VAL A 125 -16.04 -6.56 6.63
CA VAL A 125 -17.06 -5.53 6.93
C VAL A 125 -18.17 -5.97 7.90
N SER A 126 -18.26 -7.26 8.24
CA SER A 126 -19.27 -7.81 9.15
C SER A 126 -19.15 -7.31 10.59
N ILE A 127 -20.30 -7.18 11.26
CA ILE A 127 -20.41 -6.87 12.70
C ILE A 127 -19.73 -7.94 13.57
N ARG A 128 -19.59 -9.17 13.07
CA ARG A 128 -18.85 -10.28 13.70
C ARG A 128 -17.53 -10.58 12.98
N GLY A 129 -17.09 -9.65 12.17
CA GLY A 129 -15.85 -9.72 11.42
C GLY A 129 -14.62 -9.57 12.30
N PHE A 130 -13.46 -9.52 11.65
CA PHE A 130 -12.17 -9.26 12.28
C PHE A 130 -11.48 -8.04 11.66
N MET A 131 -10.45 -7.57 12.36
CA MET A 131 -9.40 -6.68 11.87
C MET A 131 -8.09 -7.15 12.48
N HIS A 132 -7.04 -7.33 11.68
CA HIS A 132 -5.71 -7.74 12.16
C HIS A 132 -4.57 -7.12 11.35
N SER A 133 -3.35 -7.28 11.84
CA SER A 133 -2.14 -6.67 11.28
C SER A 133 -1.86 -7.15 9.85
N LEU A 134 -1.22 -6.32 9.02
CA LEU A 134 -0.66 -6.75 7.74
C LEU A 134 0.40 -7.84 7.89
N ALA A 135 1.00 -8.01 9.08
CA ALA A 135 1.90 -9.11 9.36
C ALA A 135 1.21 -10.47 9.19
N LYS A 136 1.48 -11.17 8.08
CA LYS A 136 1.08 -12.58 7.88
C LYS A 136 1.61 -13.54 8.95
N ASN A 137 2.60 -13.09 9.72
CA ASN A 137 3.27 -13.85 10.77
C ASN A 137 3.06 -13.21 12.15
N ALA A 138 1.82 -12.84 12.51
CA ALA A 138 1.46 -12.74 13.92
C ALA A 138 1.28 -14.18 14.45
N PRO A 139 2.20 -14.72 15.30
CA PRO A 139 1.98 -16.02 15.91
C PRO A 139 0.76 -15.94 16.82
N ALA A 140 -0.18 -16.88 16.69
CA ALA A 140 -1.24 -17.05 17.67
C ALA A 140 -0.60 -17.38 19.04
N SER A 141 -0.80 -16.49 20.01
CA SER A 141 -0.42 -16.67 21.42
C SER A 141 -1.43 -17.54 22.16
#